data_AF-A0A3D5E4W4-F1
#
_entry.id   AF-A0A3D5E4W4-F1
#
_cell.length_a   1.000
_cell.length_b   1.000
_cell.length_c   1.000
_cell.angle_alpha   90.00
_cell.angle_beta   90.00
_cell.angle_gamma   90.00
#
_symmetry.space_group_name_H-M   'P 1'
#
loop_
_entity.id
_entity.type
_entity.pdbx_description
1 polymer ?
#
loop_
_entity_poly.entity_id
_entity_poly.type
_entity_poly.pdbx_seq_one_letter_code
_entity_poly.pdbx_strand_id
1 'polypeptide(L)'
;MNKSILVATITILLTTCNSQISTTNLSPEKTPTSPHNIQVTSNQPIDTSHQDSQNNSNKSTASSTHEENDVSKPIDIPNIVLQTNIDKISNMYVPSNNLREIAIRILGKDSIPVTIEPRKYEYQIDDEISFNITNLDTDLNSTIIAKLLYIGQETYFFVPTYFDLTSNNKALNILMSDFENNILPTVRKSFGQEWSPGIDSDKKIYILYADGLGNSVGGYYSRNDQYSQLAHKYSNEKEMFYINADTIDLDSQYIRSVLAHEFQHMIHWANDPNEETWMNEGASMLAEMMSGYTPINIAEVFLSNPDVQLNTWSSLNSGNESIQHYGASFLFMNYFLNRFGQELTRQLIEHADNGFSSIDQILAQQQILNINTGKTITSLDLFGDWLVANYIGDTKWLNGLYGYENLPNIPTIKPKYKIDCYSTYLKSNVHQYGADYIENICPQVTTVQFTGSKTIGVADVKPHSGNYMFWGNRQDGSDTILTKKFDLSSVSTATLNYWAWWNLENNYDYAYLLISTDNGQNWEIIETPNGTNTNISGNNLGWGYNNNSGGGQTPIWIRESIDISSFAGKQILLRFEYITDAAVNSPGIFIDDIS
;
A
#
# COMPACT_ATOMS: atom_id res chain seq x y z
N MET A 1 -33.46 19.06 16.94
CA MET A 1 -33.89 17.68 16.61
C MET A 1 -32.91 16.74 17.27
N ASN A 2 -33.33 16.04 18.33
CA ASN A 2 -32.52 15.01 18.95
C ASN A 2 -32.37 13.86 17.94
N LYS A 3 -31.17 13.67 17.40
CA LYS A 3 -30.81 12.43 16.71
C LYS A 3 -30.76 11.34 17.79
N SER A 4 -31.89 10.66 18.02
CA SER A 4 -31.90 9.40 18.74
C SER A 4 -31.31 8.36 17.78
N ILE A 5 -30.04 8.03 17.98
CA ILE A 5 -29.36 6.96 17.25
C ILE A 5 -29.76 5.65 17.93
N LEU A 6 -30.52 4.82 17.22
CA LEU A 6 -30.57 3.39 17.48
C LEU A 6 -29.13 2.91 17.24
N VAL A 7 -28.39 2.60 18.30
CA VAL A 7 -27.05 2.01 18.15
C VAL A 7 -27.28 0.68 17.45
N ALA A 8 -27.01 0.67 16.15
CA ALA A 8 -26.69 -0.55 15.47
C ALA A 8 -25.59 -1.20 16.31
N THR A 9 -25.85 -2.39 16.81
CA THR A 9 -24.78 -3.26 17.24
C THR A 9 -23.92 -3.49 15.99
N ILE A 10 -22.92 -2.63 15.78
CA ILE A 10 -21.93 -2.82 14.74
C ILE A 10 -20.99 -3.85 15.31
N THR A 11 -21.34 -5.11 15.07
CA THR A 11 -20.37 -6.19 15.16
C THR A 11 -19.46 -5.99 13.95
N ILE A 12 -18.22 -5.58 14.21
CA ILE A 12 -17.12 -5.84 13.29
C ILE A 12 -17.10 -7.37 13.15
N LEU A 13 -17.70 -7.89 12.08
CA LEU A 13 -17.90 -9.33 11.87
C LEU A 13 -16.59 -9.96 11.41
N LEU A 14 -15.62 -9.96 12.30
CA LEU A 14 -14.46 -10.81 12.20
C LEU A 14 -14.89 -12.21 12.63
N THR A 15 -14.97 -13.09 11.63
CA THR A 15 -14.85 -14.56 11.74
C THR A 15 -16.07 -15.46 12.00
N THR A 16 -17.34 -15.02 11.86
CA THR A 16 -18.45 -16.01 11.75
C THR A 16 -19.54 -15.63 10.73
N CYS A 17 -19.60 -16.34 9.60
CA CYS A 17 -20.79 -16.34 8.73
C CYS A 17 -21.89 -17.20 9.37
N ASN A 18 -22.61 -16.58 10.30
CA ASN A 18 -24.01 -16.79 10.64
C ASN A 18 -24.22 -16.01 11.94
N SER A 19 -24.58 -14.74 11.82
CA SER A 19 -24.90 -13.88 12.96
C SER A 19 -26.30 -13.30 12.75
N GLN A 20 -27.15 -13.47 13.76
CA GLN A 20 -28.41 -12.74 13.88
C GLN A 20 -28.14 -11.55 14.80
N ILE A 21 -28.32 -10.34 14.28
CA ILE A 21 -28.14 -9.10 15.05
C ILE A 21 -29.51 -8.48 15.29
N SER A 22 -29.83 -8.19 16.54
CA SER A 22 -31.05 -7.46 16.94
C SER A 22 -30.65 -6.04 17.35
N THR A 23 -31.28 -5.03 16.74
CA THR A 23 -31.00 -3.62 17.05
C THR A 23 -31.51 -3.24 18.45
N THR A 24 -30.69 -2.55 19.26
CA THR A 24 -31.12 -1.94 20.54
C THR A 24 -30.88 -0.43 20.53
N ASN A 25 -31.76 0.33 21.19
CA ASN A 25 -31.58 1.79 21.34
C ASN A 25 -30.54 2.05 22.45
N LEU A 26 -29.43 2.70 22.14
CA LEU A 26 -28.53 3.26 23.15
C LEU A 26 -28.41 4.77 22.93
N SER A 27 -28.68 5.54 23.98
CA SER A 27 -28.43 6.97 24.05
C SER A 27 -27.04 7.22 24.65
N PRO A 28 -26.44 8.42 24.47
CA PRO A 28 -25.21 8.77 25.17
C PRO A 28 -25.49 8.83 26.68
N GLU A 29 -25.19 7.73 27.40
CA GLU A 29 -25.38 7.67 28.85
C GLU A 29 -24.25 8.41 29.58
N LYS A 30 -24.67 9.24 30.55
CA LYS A 30 -23.79 9.81 31.56
C LYS A 30 -23.31 8.70 32.49
N THR A 31 -22.03 8.73 32.78
CA THR A 31 -21.25 7.88 33.69
C THR A 31 -22.01 7.44 34.96
N PRO A 32 -21.95 6.14 35.34
CA PRO A 32 -22.19 5.73 36.72
C PRO A 32 -20.88 5.39 37.45
N THR A 33 -20.80 5.87 38.68
CA THR A 33 -19.77 5.59 39.67
C THR A 33 -20.04 4.29 40.44
N SER A 34 -18.99 3.46 40.55
CA SER A 34 -18.70 2.45 41.60
C SER A 34 -19.58 1.19 41.81
N PRO A 35 -19.01 0.11 42.40
CA PRO A 35 -19.44 -1.26 42.15
C PRO A 35 -20.25 -1.87 43.30
N HIS A 36 -21.20 -2.77 42.97
CA HIS A 36 -21.72 -3.72 43.93
C HIS A 36 -21.85 -5.15 43.38
N ASN A 37 -21.31 -6.05 44.20
CA ASN A 37 -21.26 -7.51 44.16
C ASN A 37 -22.45 -8.22 43.50
N ILE A 38 -22.12 -9.22 42.69
CA ILE A 38 -23.04 -10.27 42.26
C ILE A 38 -22.84 -11.49 43.16
N GLN A 39 -23.91 -11.93 43.83
CA GLN A 39 -24.03 -13.29 44.38
C GLN A 39 -24.61 -14.23 43.32
N VAL A 40 -23.93 -15.36 43.13
CA VAL A 40 -24.35 -16.50 42.33
C VAL A 40 -25.39 -17.31 43.10
N THR A 41 -26.48 -17.72 42.46
CA THR A 41 -27.13 -19.01 42.76
C THR A 41 -27.66 -19.69 41.49
N SER A 42 -27.44 -21.00 41.47
CA SER A 42 -27.81 -21.99 40.47
C SER A 42 -29.29 -22.37 40.54
N ASN A 43 -29.86 -22.84 39.41
CA ASN A 43 -30.40 -24.20 39.29
C ASN A 43 -30.92 -24.49 37.87
N GLN A 44 -30.62 -25.70 37.40
CA GLN A 44 -31.15 -26.38 36.21
C GLN A 44 -32.59 -26.93 36.46
N PRO A 45 -33.13 -27.88 35.64
CA PRO A 45 -33.69 -27.72 34.30
C PRO A 45 -35.10 -28.36 34.20
N ILE A 46 -35.89 -28.09 33.16
CA ILE A 46 -37.00 -28.99 32.79
C ILE A 46 -37.12 -29.15 31.27
N ASP A 47 -37.07 -30.41 30.91
CA ASP A 47 -37.29 -31.11 29.65
C ASP A 47 -38.76 -31.03 29.19
N THR A 48 -39.01 -31.04 27.88
CA THR A 48 -40.03 -31.92 27.27
C THR A 48 -39.99 -31.84 25.74
N SER A 49 -39.68 -33.02 25.19
CA SER A 49 -39.93 -33.56 23.86
C SER A 49 -41.23 -33.16 23.15
N HIS A 50 -41.17 -33.07 21.81
CA HIS A 50 -42.08 -33.85 20.95
C HIS A 50 -41.52 -34.05 19.52
N GLN A 51 -41.46 -35.32 19.12
CA GLN A 51 -41.27 -35.83 17.75
C GLN A 51 -42.55 -35.59 16.91
N ASP A 52 -42.48 -35.44 15.59
CA ASP A 52 -42.49 -36.59 14.64
C ASP A 52 -42.66 -36.21 13.15
N SER A 53 -42.10 -37.09 12.31
CA SER A 53 -42.46 -37.44 10.90
C SER A 53 -42.27 -36.40 9.78
N GLN A 54 -41.27 -36.55 8.89
CA GLN A 54 -41.22 -37.41 7.69
C GLN A 54 -42.25 -37.09 6.59
N ASN A 55 -41.77 -36.64 5.42
CA ASN A 55 -42.07 -37.34 4.16
C ASN A 55 -41.14 -36.97 2.98
N ASN A 56 -40.68 -38.03 2.32
CA ASN A 56 -39.89 -38.09 1.09
C ASN A 56 -40.70 -37.68 -0.16
N SER A 57 -40.03 -37.12 -1.17
CA SER A 57 -40.11 -37.68 -2.53
C SER A 57 -39.03 -37.12 -3.46
N ASN A 58 -38.13 -38.01 -3.89
CA ASN A 58 -37.26 -37.88 -5.05
C ASN A 58 -38.05 -37.72 -6.35
N LYS A 59 -37.52 -36.92 -7.30
CA LYS A 59 -37.59 -37.25 -8.73
C LYS A 59 -36.47 -36.56 -9.50
N SER A 60 -35.59 -37.39 -10.05
CA SER A 60 -34.59 -37.04 -11.04
C SER A 60 -35.21 -37.01 -12.44
N THR A 61 -34.76 -36.07 -13.27
CA THR A 61 -34.76 -36.19 -14.73
C THR A 61 -33.59 -35.36 -15.25
N ALA A 62 -32.64 -36.03 -15.88
CA ALA A 62 -31.52 -35.43 -16.59
C ALA A 62 -31.98 -34.93 -17.97
N SER A 63 -31.47 -33.77 -18.38
CA SER A 63 -31.40 -33.36 -19.79
C SER A 63 -30.17 -32.48 -19.98
N SER A 64 -29.32 -32.89 -20.91
CA SER A 64 -28.06 -32.27 -21.31
C SER A 64 -28.30 -31.09 -22.24
N THR A 65 -27.66 -29.94 -22.00
CA THR A 65 -27.33 -28.92 -23.01
C THR A 65 -26.16 -28.04 -22.53
N HIS A 66 -25.09 -28.03 -23.33
CA HIS A 66 -24.02 -27.02 -23.47
C HIS A 66 -23.72 -26.08 -22.29
N GLU A 67 -22.59 -26.31 -21.61
CA GLU A 67 -21.94 -25.33 -20.73
C GLU A 67 -21.09 -24.38 -21.58
N GLU A 68 -21.54 -23.14 -21.72
CA GLU A 68 -20.63 -21.99 -21.78
C GLU A 68 -19.88 -21.93 -20.43
N ASN A 69 -18.55 -21.82 -20.48
CA ASN A 69 -17.72 -21.71 -19.29
C ASN A 69 -18.00 -20.39 -18.57
N ASP A 70 -18.95 -20.44 -17.63
CA ASP A 70 -19.17 -19.42 -16.61
C ASP A 70 -17.98 -19.40 -15.64
N VAL A 71 -17.18 -18.33 -15.74
CA VAL A 71 -15.95 -18.09 -14.96
C VAL A 71 -16.26 -17.91 -13.46
N SER A 72 -17.53 -17.80 -13.05
CA SER A 72 -17.93 -17.39 -11.70
C SER A 72 -18.12 -18.49 -10.65
N LYS A 73 -17.91 -19.79 -10.95
CA LYS A 73 -18.02 -20.83 -9.91
C LYS A 73 -16.78 -20.88 -9.00
N PRO A 74 -16.92 -20.72 -7.67
CA PRO A 74 -15.83 -20.94 -6.71
C PRO A 74 -15.39 -22.41 -6.76
N ILE A 75 -14.07 -22.64 -6.72
CA ILE A 75 -13.52 -23.97 -6.51
C ILE A 75 -13.85 -24.38 -5.07
N ASP A 76 -14.45 -25.55 -4.87
CA ASP A 76 -14.84 -26.06 -3.56
C ASP A 76 -13.60 -26.60 -2.83
N ILE A 77 -12.79 -25.68 -2.28
CA ILE A 77 -11.58 -26.00 -1.52
C ILE A 77 -12.01 -26.36 -0.09
N PRO A 78 -11.64 -27.54 0.45
CA PRO A 78 -11.96 -27.89 1.83
C PRO A 78 -11.48 -26.82 2.82
N ASN A 79 -12.32 -26.44 3.80
CA ASN A 79 -12.04 -25.35 4.76
C ASN A 79 -10.65 -25.43 5.43
N ILE A 80 -10.12 -26.63 5.69
CA ILE A 80 -8.78 -26.82 6.29
C ILE A 80 -7.67 -26.41 5.31
N VAL A 81 -7.80 -26.74 4.03
CA VAL A 81 -6.84 -26.38 2.99
C VAL A 81 -6.88 -24.86 2.76
N LEU A 82 -8.08 -24.27 2.77
CA LEU A 82 -8.26 -22.82 2.66
C LEU A 82 -7.57 -22.09 3.82
N GLN A 83 -7.80 -22.51 5.07
CA GLN A 83 -7.14 -21.90 6.22
C GLN A 83 -5.62 -22.06 6.14
N THR A 84 -5.13 -23.24 5.75
CA THR A 84 -3.69 -23.48 5.59
C THR A 84 -3.07 -22.58 4.52
N ASN A 85 -3.79 -22.29 3.43
CA ASN A 85 -3.31 -21.38 2.40
C ASN A 85 -3.30 -19.92 2.86
N ILE A 86 -4.34 -19.48 3.59
CA ILE A 86 -4.37 -18.16 4.21
C ILE A 86 -3.19 -18.00 5.17
N ASP A 87 -2.97 -18.98 6.06
CA ASP A 87 -1.86 -18.94 7.01
C ASP A 87 -0.50 -18.88 6.28
N LYS A 88 -0.34 -19.61 5.17
CA LYS A 88 0.90 -19.52 4.36
C LYS A 88 1.09 -18.15 3.73
N ILE A 89 0.03 -17.54 3.19
CA ILE A 89 0.09 -16.21 2.57
C ILE A 89 0.39 -15.15 3.64
N SER A 90 -0.31 -15.16 4.77
CA SER A 90 -0.12 -14.19 5.85
C SER A 90 1.23 -14.29 6.55
N ASN A 91 1.88 -15.46 6.53
CA ASN A 91 3.22 -15.65 7.10
C ASN A 91 4.34 -15.64 6.04
N MET A 92 4.02 -15.29 4.77
CA MET A 92 5.04 -15.22 3.72
C MET A 92 5.92 -14.00 3.97
N TYR A 93 7.20 -14.24 4.25
CA TYR A 93 8.17 -13.15 4.33
C TYR A 93 8.39 -12.53 2.94
N VAL A 94 8.21 -11.21 2.86
CA VAL A 94 8.51 -10.42 1.67
C VAL A 94 9.72 -9.55 1.96
N PRO A 95 10.88 -9.84 1.38
CA PRO A 95 12.07 -9.03 1.61
C PRO A 95 11.96 -7.67 0.92
N SER A 96 12.43 -6.63 1.62
CA SER A 96 12.70 -5.33 0.99
C SER A 96 13.76 -5.50 -0.10
N ASN A 97 13.57 -4.81 -1.21
CA ASN A 97 14.59 -4.67 -2.23
C ASN A 97 15.75 -3.79 -1.72
N ASN A 98 16.90 -3.91 -2.38
CA ASN A 98 18.03 -3.00 -2.17
C ASN A 98 18.76 -2.84 -3.50
N LEU A 99 18.57 -1.71 -4.17
CA LEU A 99 19.11 -1.50 -5.53
C LEU A 99 20.64 -1.66 -5.61
N ARG A 100 21.36 -1.33 -4.54
CA ARG A 100 22.81 -1.53 -4.46
C ARG A 100 23.17 -3.01 -4.43
N GLU A 101 22.52 -3.80 -3.59
CA GLU A 101 22.74 -5.26 -3.52
C GLU A 101 22.37 -5.92 -4.84
N ILE A 102 21.19 -5.58 -5.37
CA ILE A 102 20.66 -6.12 -6.61
C ILE A 102 21.60 -5.83 -7.78
N ALA A 103 22.10 -4.59 -7.89
CA ALA A 103 23.06 -4.23 -8.95
C ALA A 103 24.40 -4.98 -8.81
N ILE A 104 24.89 -5.22 -7.60
CA ILE A 104 26.09 -6.06 -7.37
C ILE A 104 25.83 -7.49 -7.87
N ARG A 105 24.72 -8.08 -7.45
CA ARG A 105 24.37 -9.48 -7.68
C ARG A 105 23.99 -9.79 -9.13
N ILE A 106 23.21 -8.92 -9.77
CA ILE A 106 22.63 -9.17 -11.10
C ILE A 106 23.47 -8.52 -12.22
N LEU A 107 23.99 -7.31 -12.00
CA LEU A 107 24.77 -6.59 -13.03
C LEU A 107 26.28 -6.90 -12.96
N GLY A 108 26.68 -7.85 -12.11
CA GLY A 108 28.07 -8.31 -11.98
C GLY A 108 29.03 -7.20 -11.56
N LYS A 109 28.59 -6.26 -10.71
CA LYS A 109 29.43 -5.18 -10.20
C LYS A 109 30.24 -5.68 -9.01
N ASP A 110 31.56 -5.54 -9.04
CA ASP A 110 32.44 -6.01 -7.94
C ASP A 110 32.09 -5.37 -6.59
N SER A 111 31.84 -4.06 -6.59
CA SER A 111 31.35 -3.32 -5.42
C SER A 111 30.72 -2.01 -5.86
N ILE A 112 29.73 -1.57 -5.10
CA ILE A 112 29.11 -0.25 -5.21
C ILE A 112 29.25 0.41 -3.84
N PRO A 113 29.66 1.67 -3.73
CA PRO A 113 29.76 2.32 -2.42
C PRO A 113 28.37 2.53 -1.79
N VAL A 114 28.29 2.53 -0.46
CA VAL A 114 27.05 2.92 0.26
C VAL A 114 26.90 4.44 0.27
N THR A 115 28.00 5.17 0.36
CA THR A 115 28.09 6.64 0.30
C THR A 115 29.13 7.05 -0.73
N ILE A 116 28.90 8.14 -1.46
CA ILE A 116 29.88 8.67 -2.41
C ILE A 116 30.94 9.52 -1.72
N GLU A 117 32.00 9.84 -2.46
CA GLU A 117 33.04 10.73 -1.96
C GLU A 117 32.46 12.11 -1.65
N PRO A 118 32.71 12.65 -0.43
CA PRO A 118 32.18 13.93 -0.04
C PRO A 118 32.74 15.03 -0.93
N ARG A 119 31.92 16.05 -1.15
CA ARG A 119 32.35 17.24 -1.88
C ARG A 119 33.46 17.95 -1.11
N LYS A 120 34.42 18.51 -1.86
CA LYS A 120 35.60 19.18 -1.31
C LYS A 120 35.39 20.66 -0.97
N TYR A 121 34.27 21.23 -1.40
CA TYR A 121 33.95 22.65 -1.26
C TYR A 121 32.47 22.79 -0.89
N GLU A 122 32.16 23.82 -0.11
CA GLU A 122 30.78 24.21 0.19
C GLU A 122 30.21 25.02 -0.97
N TYR A 123 28.94 24.76 -1.31
CA TYR A 123 28.28 25.54 -2.33
C TYR A 123 28.12 27.01 -1.96
N GLN A 124 28.20 27.84 -2.98
CA GLN A 124 27.91 29.26 -2.96
C GLN A 124 26.64 29.54 -3.78
N ILE A 125 25.97 30.65 -3.46
CA ILE A 125 24.88 31.16 -4.29
C ILE A 125 25.40 31.33 -5.73
N ASP A 126 24.53 31.01 -6.70
CA ASP A 126 24.81 30.96 -8.13
C ASP A 126 25.68 29.78 -8.61
N ASP A 127 26.11 28.87 -7.73
CA ASP A 127 26.72 27.61 -8.19
C ASP A 127 25.73 26.82 -9.05
N GLU A 128 26.18 26.40 -10.23
CA GLU A 128 25.39 25.64 -11.21
C GLU A 128 25.80 24.16 -11.19
N ILE A 129 24.81 23.27 -11.06
CA ILE A 129 25.02 21.82 -11.10
C ILE A 129 23.95 21.11 -11.93
N SER A 130 24.28 19.92 -12.40
CA SER A 130 23.34 19.09 -13.15
C SER A 130 22.46 18.27 -12.24
N PHE A 131 21.18 18.15 -12.61
CA PHE A 131 20.21 17.26 -11.99
C PHE A 131 19.55 16.38 -13.05
N ASN A 132 19.36 15.11 -12.74
CA ASN A 132 18.43 14.25 -13.46
C ASN A 132 17.01 14.49 -12.91
N ILE A 133 16.04 14.66 -13.80
CA ILE A 133 14.63 14.81 -13.48
C ILE A 133 13.82 13.75 -14.24
N THR A 134 12.70 13.31 -13.66
CA THR A 134 11.76 12.41 -14.31
C THR A 134 10.45 13.14 -14.56
N ASN A 135 9.91 13.00 -15.77
CA ASN A 135 8.57 13.43 -16.08
C ASN A 135 7.57 12.32 -15.71
N LEU A 136 6.80 12.48 -14.64
CA LEU A 136 5.92 11.43 -14.10
C LEU A 136 4.66 11.16 -14.95
N ASP A 137 4.40 11.95 -15.99
CA ASP A 137 3.34 11.62 -16.96
C ASP A 137 3.83 10.64 -18.04
N THR A 138 5.15 10.53 -18.25
CA THR A 138 5.76 9.81 -19.38
C THR A 138 6.90 8.85 -19.02
N ASP A 139 7.32 8.85 -17.75
CA ASP A 139 8.49 8.15 -17.17
C ASP A 139 9.84 8.55 -17.80
N LEU A 140 9.85 9.58 -18.66
CA LEU A 140 11.05 10.01 -19.36
C LEU A 140 11.98 10.78 -18.42
N ASN A 141 13.24 10.36 -18.42
CA ASN A 141 14.30 11.01 -17.68
C ASN A 141 15.03 12.04 -18.57
N SER A 142 15.37 13.19 -18.01
CA SER A 142 16.22 14.19 -18.67
C SER A 142 17.18 14.84 -17.68
N THR A 143 18.22 15.51 -18.18
CA THR A 143 19.17 16.23 -17.35
C THR A 143 19.02 17.73 -17.56
N ILE A 144 18.90 18.48 -16.48
CA ILE A 144 18.85 19.94 -16.48
C ILE A 144 20.05 20.52 -15.70
N ILE A 145 20.38 21.78 -15.95
CA ILE A 145 21.34 22.54 -15.15
C ILE A 145 20.55 23.52 -14.29
N ALA A 146 20.78 23.47 -12.98
CA ALA A 146 20.12 24.33 -12.01
C ALA A 146 21.15 25.12 -11.19
N LYS A 147 20.81 26.37 -10.88
CA LYS A 147 21.60 27.27 -10.04
C LYS A 147 21.08 27.29 -8.62
N LEU A 148 21.98 27.39 -7.65
CA LEU A 148 21.64 27.52 -6.24
C LEU A 148 21.16 28.94 -5.93
N LEU A 149 19.92 29.09 -5.45
CA LEU A 149 19.34 30.40 -5.12
C LEU A 149 19.16 30.66 -3.62
N TYR A 150 19.16 29.62 -2.80
CA TYR A 150 19.02 29.78 -1.36
C TYR A 150 19.88 28.75 -0.62
N ILE A 151 20.60 29.23 0.40
CA ILE A 151 21.34 28.41 1.36
C ILE A 151 20.73 28.68 2.73
N GLY A 152 20.01 27.69 3.25
CA GLY A 152 19.47 27.70 4.60
C GLY A 152 20.44 27.10 5.61
N GLN A 153 19.98 26.88 6.85
CA GLN A 153 20.75 26.15 7.85
C GLN A 153 20.88 24.67 7.47
N GLU A 154 19.81 24.05 7.00
CA GLU A 154 19.70 22.62 6.71
C GLU A 154 19.26 22.34 5.27
N THR A 155 19.11 23.38 4.45
CA THR A 155 18.61 23.22 3.08
C THR A 155 19.42 23.94 2.02
N TYR A 156 19.32 23.42 0.80
CA TYR A 156 19.66 24.07 -0.45
C TYR A 156 18.44 24.14 -1.36
N PHE A 157 18.24 25.27 -2.05
CA PHE A 157 17.15 25.43 -3.03
C PHE A 157 17.70 25.77 -4.41
N PHE A 158 17.48 24.88 -5.36
CA PHE A 158 17.94 24.99 -6.74
C PHE A 158 16.79 25.27 -7.69
N VAL A 159 17.07 26.03 -8.74
CA VAL A 159 16.13 26.24 -9.87
C VAL A 159 16.86 26.18 -11.20
N PRO A 160 16.20 25.78 -12.31
CA PRO A 160 16.80 25.80 -13.63
C PRO A 160 17.48 27.15 -13.95
N THR A 161 18.63 27.14 -14.62
CA THR A 161 19.41 28.36 -14.88
C THR A 161 18.63 29.41 -15.68
N TYR A 162 17.69 28.96 -16.52
CA TYR A 162 16.79 29.79 -17.31
C TYR A 162 15.60 30.39 -16.54
N PHE A 163 15.39 30.03 -15.27
CA PHE A 163 14.41 30.70 -14.41
C PHE A 163 14.97 32.03 -13.88
N ASP A 164 14.16 33.09 -14.02
CA ASP A 164 14.39 34.37 -13.35
C ASP A 164 13.37 34.54 -12.22
N LEU A 165 13.85 34.31 -10.99
CA LEU A 165 13.06 34.46 -9.77
C LEU A 165 13.40 35.73 -8.99
N THR A 166 14.05 36.71 -9.63
CA THR A 166 14.49 37.95 -8.97
C THR A 166 13.32 38.69 -8.31
N SER A 167 12.13 38.69 -8.93
CA SER A 167 10.90 39.24 -8.36
C SER A 167 10.30 38.41 -7.22
N ASN A 168 10.68 37.13 -7.10
CA ASN A 168 10.10 36.15 -6.17
C ASN A 168 10.98 35.90 -4.94
N ASN A 169 12.12 36.59 -4.82
CA ASN A 169 13.04 36.47 -3.68
C ASN A 169 12.36 36.59 -2.31
N LYS A 170 11.35 37.45 -2.18
CA LYS A 170 10.59 37.55 -0.93
C LYS A 170 9.76 36.29 -0.66
N ALA A 171 9.08 35.76 -1.68
CA ALA A 171 8.27 34.55 -1.56
C ALA A 171 9.17 33.34 -1.22
N LEU A 172 10.29 33.18 -1.92
CA LEU A 172 11.29 32.14 -1.66
C LEU A 172 11.80 32.17 -0.22
N ASN A 173 12.19 33.35 0.28
CA ASN A 173 12.66 33.47 1.66
C ASN A 173 11.58 33.11 2.70
N ILE A 174 10.32 33.48 2.46
CA ILE A 174 9.21 33.12 3.38
C ILE A 174 8.90 31.62 3.30
N LEU A 175 8.98 31.02 2.10
CA LEU A 175 8.81 29.59 1.90
C LEU A 175 9.88 28.80 2.64
N MET A 176 11.15 29.11 2.38
CA MET A 176 12.27 28.40 2.98
C MET A 176 12.38 28.63 4.49
N SER A 177 12.07 29.84 4.97
CA SER A 177 12.01 30.10 6.41
C SER A 177 10.96 29.26 7.11
N ASP A 178 9.77 29.08 6.53
CA ASP A 178 8.74 28.20 7.09
C ASP A 178 9.13 26.73 6.99
N PHE A 179 9.78 26.32 5.89
CA PHE A 179 10.29 24.96 5.78
C PHE A 179 11.27 24.64 6.91
N GLU A 180 12.30 25.47 7.12
CA GLU A 180 13.33 25.21 8.14
C GLU A 180 12.85 25.39 9.58
N ASN A 181 11.97 26.38 9.84
CA ASN A 181 11.61 26.73 11.21
C ASN A 181 10.29 26.10 11.68
N ASN A 182 9.47 25.56 10.77
CA ASN A 182 8.17 24.96 11.09
C ASN A 182 8.03 23.55 10.53
N ILE A 183 8.13 23.34 9.21
CA ILE A 183 7.85 22.05 8.58
C ILE A 183 8.87 21.00 9.02
N LEU A 184 10.16 21.25 8.76
CA LEU A 184 11.25 20.32 9.04
C LEU A 184 11.28 19.85 10.52
N PRO A 185 11.25 20.72 11.54
CA PRO A 185 11.21 20.26 12.93
C PRO A 185 9.90 19.55 13.29
N THR A 186 8.77 19.91 12.68
CA THR A 186 7.47 19.27 12.94
C THR A 186 7.41 17.86 12.38
N VAL A 187 7.82 17.66 11.12
CA VAL A 187 7.83 16.37 10.45
C VAL A 187 8.83 15.44 11.15
N ARG A 188 10.04 15.89 11.44
CA ARG A 188 11.03 15.11 12.21
C ARG A 188 10.52 14.67 13.58
N LYS A 189 9.88 15.59 14.33
CA LYS A 189 9.30 15.25 15.63
C LYS A 189 8.21 14.18 15.53
N SER A 190 7.51 14.13 14.41
CA SER A 190 6.32 13.30 14.23
C SER A 190 6.63 11.93 13.63
N PHE A 191 7.63 11.84 12.75
CA PHE A 191 7.86 10.67 11.91
C PHE A 191 9.27 10.08 12.03
N GLY A 192 10.22 10.76 12.68
CA GLY A 192 11.59 10.25 12.84
C GLY A 192 12.65 11.15 12.22
N GLN A 193 13.68 10.57 11.62
CA GLN A 193 14.75 11.30 10.93
C GLN A 193 14.96 10.72 9.54
N GLU A 194 15.30 11.58 8.59
CA GLU A 194 15.86 11.19 7.31
C GLU A 194 17.28 10.63 7.45
N TRP A 195 17.78 9.96 6.41
CA TRP A 195 19.15 9.50 6.38
C TRP A 195 20.12 10.69 6.27
N SER A 196 20.80 11.03 7.36
CA SER A 196 21.76 12.15 7.44
C SER A 196 23.08 11.67 8.07
N PRO A 197 24.26 11.98 7.50
CA PRO A 197 24.51 12.90 6.38
C PRO A 197 24.35 12.24 5.00
N GLY A 198 23.62 11.12 4.91
CA GLY A 198 23.16 10.63 3.61
C GLY A 198 24.20 10.05 2.67
N ILE A 199 23.80 9.92 1.41
CA ILE A 199 24.60 9.33 0.32
C ILE A 199 25.84 10.19 0.00
N ASP A 200 25.74 11.51 0.03
CA ASP A 200 26.83 12.44 -0.33
C ASP A 200 27.63 12.98 0.86
N SER A 201 27.31 12.49 2.07
CA SER A 201 27.88 12.96 3.33
C SER A 201 27.62 14.45 3.61
N ASP A 202 26.61 15.06 2.98
CA ASP A 202 26.09 16.37 3.32
C ASP A 202 24.86 16.25 4.24
N LYS A 203 24.78 17.12 5.24
CA LYS A 203 23.61 17.16 6.13
C LYS A 203 22.44 17.94 5.53
N LYS A 204 22.68 18.69 4.46
CA LYS A 204 21.69 19.58 3.87
C LYS A 204 20.78 18.83 2.90
N ILE A 205 19.48 19.09 3.01
CA ILE A 205 18.45 18.59 2.12
C ILE A 205 18.40 19.48 0.87
N TYR A 206 18.27 18.87 -0.30
CA TYR A 206 18.19 19.58 -1.56
C TYR A 206 16.74 19.66 -2.04
N ILE A 207 16.34 20.84 -2.44
CA ILE A 207 15.03 21.09 -3.04
C ILE A 207 15.26 21.61 -4.44
N LEU A 208 14.71 20.90 -5.44
CA LEU A 208 14.77 21.32 -6.83
C LEU A 208 13.38 21.80 -7.29
N TYR A 209 13.24 23.09 -7.57
CA TYR A 209 12.02 23.66 -8.13
C TYR A 209 12.19 23.85 -9.64
N ALA A 210 11.57 22.97 -10.43
CA ALA A 210 11.82 22.85 -11.87
C ALA A 210 10.55 22.57 -12.67
N ASP A 211 10.57 22.93 -13.95
CA ASP A 211 9.57 22.55 -14.97
C ASP A 211 9.93 21.20 -15.62
N GLY A 212 9.01 20.67 -16.42
CA GLY A 212 9.19 19.43 -17.17
C GLY A 212 8.94 18.16 -16.36
N LEU A 213 8.41 18.28 -15.14
CA LEU A 213 8.15 17.15 -14.24
C LEU A 213 6.82 16.42 -14.52
N GLY A 214 6.01 16.95 -15.44
CA GLY A 214 4.66 16.44 -15.75
C GLY A 214 3.57 17.38 -15.21
N ASN A 215 2.31 17.02 -15.43
CA ASN A 215 1.14 17.81 -15.01
C ASN A 215 0.28 17.06 -13.97
N SER A 216 0.62 15.81 -13.65
CA SER A 216 -0.11 14.97 -12.70
C SER A 216 0.27 15.21 -11.24
N VAL A 217 1.40 15.85 -10.96
CA VAL A 217 1.94 16.00 -9.60
C VAL A 217 2.32 17.44 -9.24
N GLY A 218 2.26 17.74 -7.94
CA GLY A 218 2.76 19.00 -7.36
C GLY A 218 4.26 18.96 -7.01
N GLY A 219 4.79 17.78 -6.77
CA GLY A 219 6.16 17.48 -6.40
C GLY A 219 6.33 15.97 -6.35
N TYR A 220 7.55 15.51 -6.12
CA TYR A 220 7.79 14.10 -5.82
C TYR A 220 9.12 13.93 -5.08
N TYR A 221 9.20 12.87 -4.27
CA TYR A 221 10.42 12.33 -3.69
C TYR A 221 10.83 11.06 -4.46
N SER A 222 12.13 10.90 -4.71
CA SER A 222 12.68 9.73 -5.38
C SER A 222 13.76 9.10 -4.52
N ARG A 223 13.47 7.92 -3.95
CA ARG A 223 14.48 7.15 -3.20
C ARG A 223 15.70 6.79 -4.05
N ASN A 224 15.54 6.74 -5.37
CA ASN A 224 16.62 6.42 -6.29
C ASN A 224 17.76 7.45 -6.24
N ASP A 225 17.47 8.69 -5.84
CA ASP A 225 18.50 9.72 -5.66
C ASP A 225 19.41 9.45 -4.46
N GLN A 226 19.02 8.58 -3.55
CA GLN A 226 19.83 8.16 -2.40
C GLN A 226 20.62 6.87 -2.65
N TYR A 227 20.75 6.45 -3.92
CA TYR A 227 21.65 5.39 -4.34
C TYR A 227 22.80 5.92 -5.17
N SER A 228 23.92 5.19 -5.26
CA SER A 228 24.97 5.55 -6.22
C SER A 228 24.47 5.40 -7.67
N GLN A 229 24.97 6.24 -8.58
CA GLN A 229 24.75 6.13 -10.02
C GLN A 229 25.20 4.78 -10.60
N LEU A 230 26.09 4.07 -9.90
CA LEU A 230 26.48 2.70 -10.26
C LEU A 230 25.36 1.68 -10.01
N ALA A 231 24.44 1.96 -9.09
CA ALA A 231 23.25 1.15 -8.82
C ALA A 231 22.04 1.64 -9.62
N HIS A 232 21.84 2.96 -9.75
CA HIS A 232 20.73 3.53 -10.51
C HIS A 232 21.19 4.71 -11.38
N LYS A 233 21.16 4.55 -12.71
CA LYS A 233 21.77 5.50 -13.67
C LYS A 233 21.23 6.94 -13.59
N TYR A 234 20.02 7.14 -13.10
CA TYR A 234 19.39 8.46 -12.99
C TYR A 234 19.46 9.06 -11.59
N SER A 235 20.13 8.39 -10.64
CA SER A 235 20.33 8.96 -9.31
C SER A 235 21.06 10.30 -9.37
N ASN A 236 20.61 11.26 -8.56
CA ASN A 236 21.32 12.49 -8.26
C ASN A 236 22.35 12.35 -7.13
N GLU A 237 22.40 11.21 -6.45
CA GLU A 237 23.27 10.93 -5.30
C GLU A 237 23.14 12.01 -4.22
N LYS A 238 21.91 12.35 -3.80
CA LYS A 238 21.55 13.38 -2.80
C LYS A 238 20.27 13.03 -2.05
N GLU A 239 20.17 13.48 -0.81
CA GLU A 239 18.92 13.60 -0.06
C GLU A 239 18.11 14.78 -0.64
N MET A 240 17.21 14.48 -1.58
CA MET A 240 16.48 15.51 -2.32
C MET A 240 15.03 15.17 -2.62
N PHE A 241 14.23 16.22 -2.88
CA PHE A 241 12.92 16.11 -3.50
C PHE A 241 12.67 17.26 -4.47
N TYR A 242 11.67 17.07 -5.32
CA TYR A 242 11.37 17.92 -6.46
C TYR A 242 10.04 18.64 -6.23
N ILE A 243 9.97 19.90 -6.62
CA ILE A 243 8.75 20.69 -6.63
C ILE A 243 8.47 21.13 -8.06
N ASN A 244 7.24 20.91 -8.50
CA ASN A 244 6.82 21.10 -9.87
C ASN A 244 6.44 22.56 -10.14
N ALA A 245 7.30 23.27 -10.86
CA ALA A 245 7.08 24.66 -11.24
C ALA A 245 6.01 24.82 -12.32
N ASP A 246 5.61 23.74 -13.03
CA ASP A 246 4.52 23.79 -14.01
C ASP A 246 3.13 23.86 -13.34
N THR A 247 3.02 23.38 -12.09
CA THR A 247 1.73 23.22 -11.40
C THR A 247 1.60 24.04 -10.11
N ILE A 248 2.70 24.52 -9.54
CA ILE A 248 2.70 25.24 -8.25
C ILE A 248 3.56 26.50 -8.29
N ASP A 249 2.96 27.64 -7.91
CA ASP A 249 3.68 28.90 -7.69
C ASP A 249 4.36 28.97 -6.30
N LEU A 250 5.53 29.62 -6.22
CA LEU A 250 6.31 29.79 -4.99
C LEU A 250 5.60 30.55 -3.85
N ASP A 251 4.63 31.40 -4.17
CA ASP A 251 3.87 32.18 -3.19
C ASP A 251 2.59 31.48 -2.72
N SER A 252 2.24 30.34 -3.33
CA SER A 252 1.09 29.51 -2.95
C SER A 252 1.26 28.92 -1.55
N GLN A 253 0.16 28.72 -0.84
CA GLN A 253 0.17 27.91 0.38
C GLN A 253 0.34 26.42 0.06
N TYR A 254 -0.09 25.98 -1.12
CA TYR A 254 -0.05 24.58 -1.52
C TYR A 254 1.38 24.03 -1.59
N ILE A 255 2.36 24.84 -2.00
CA ILE A 255 3.77 24.43 -2.01
C ILE A 255 4.28 24.01 -0.63
N ARG A 256 3.76 24.60 0.45
CA ARG A 256 4.17 24.26 1.83
C ARG A 256 3.61 22.90 2.25
N SER A 257 2.40 22.57 1.80
CA SER A 257 1.84 21.21 1.91
C SER A 257 2.76 20.21 1.23
N VAL A 258 3.10 20.45 -0.04
CA VAL A 258 3.94 19.53 -0.83
C VAL A 258 5.32 19.37 -0.20
N LEU A 259 5.94 20.44 0.29
CA LEU A 259 7.21 20.34 1.02
C LEU A 259 7.13 19.43 2.27
N ALA A 260 6.03 19.49 3.02
CA ALA A 260 5.82 18.61 4.17
C ALA A 260 5.61 17.15 3.74
N HIS A 261 4.86 16.96 2.65
CA HIS A 261 4.55 15.67 2.03
C HIS A 261 5.84 14.96 1.56
N GLU A 262 6.61 15.61 0.69
CA GLU A 262 7.83 15.00 0.12
C GLU A 262 8.92 14.78 1.16
N PHE A 263 9.01 15.66 2.16
CA PHE A 263 9.95 15.44 3.26
C PHE A 263 9.55 14.25 4.13
N GLN A 264 8.25 13.98 4.30
CA GLN A 264 7.80 12.78 5.00
C GLN A 264 8.25 11.51 4.28
N HIS A 265 8.11 11.42 2.96
CA HIS A 265 8.60 10.26 2.21
C HIS A 265 10.10 9.99 2.40
N MET A 266 10.91 11.05 2.46
CA MET A 266 12.35 10.93 2.73
C MET A 266 12.65 10.36 4.12
N ILE A 267 11.89 10.78 5.13
CA ILE A 267 11.97 10.17 6.47
C ILE A 267 11.51 8.71 6.40
N HIS A 268 10.38 8.44 5.74
CA HIS A 268 9.83 7.10 5.65
C HIS A 268 10.85 6.12 5.03
N TRP A 269 11.45 6.49 3.90
CA TRP A 269 12.51 5.73 3.24
C TRP A 269 13.65 5.31 4.18
N ALA A 270 14.08 6.22 5.06
CA ALA A 270 15.19 5.98 5.97
C ALA A 270 14.84 5.00 7.11
N ASN A 271 13.56 4.77 7.39
CA ASN A 271 13.09 4.00 8.54
C ASN A 271 12.39 2.70 8.12
N ASP A 272 11.49 2.76 7.12
CA ASP A 272 10.83 1.61 6.50
C ASP A 272 10.79 1.77 4.96
N PRO A 273 11.77 1.19 4.24
CA PRO A 273 11.93 1.38 2.80
C PRO A 273 10.90 0.67 1.92
N ASN A 274 10.08 -0.23 2.48
CA ASN A 274 9.16 -1.08 1.73
C ASN A 274 7.71 -1.09 2.26
N GLU A 275 7.32 -0.07 3.03
CA GLU A 275 5.94 0.14 3.50
C GLU A 275 4.94 0.14 2.32
N GLU A 276 3.72 -0.37 2.56
CA GLU A 276 2.62 -0.34 1.61
C GLU A 276 2.24 1.12 1.25
N THR A 277 2.07 1.39 -0.04
CA THR A 277 1.76 2.73 -0.60
C THR A 277 0.68 3.46 0.20
N TRP A 278 -0.42 2.80 0.56
CA TRP A 278 -1.53 3.46 1.26
C TRP A 278 -1.15 4.03 2.62
N MET A 279 -0.26 3.35 3.37
CA MET A 279 0.20 3.81 4.68
C MET A 279 1.25 4.90 4.51
N ASN A 280 2.13 4.75 3.52
CA ASN A 280 3.14 5.75 3.16
C ASN A 280 2.49 7.09 2.76
N GLU A 281 1.57 7.08 1.80
CA GLU A 281 0.82 8.28 1.39
C GLU A 281 -0.03 8.83 2.55
N GLY A 282 -0.63 7.96 3.37
CA GLY A 282 -1.37 8.37 4.57
C GLY A 282 -0.51 9.12 5.58
N ALA A 283 0.75 8.72 5.74
CA ALA A 283 1.72 9.40 6.59
C ALA A 283 2.12 10.77 6.03
N SER A 284 2.37 10.87 4.73
CA SER A 284 2.64 12.14 4.05
C SER A 284 1.47 13.13 4.19
N MET A 285 0.24 12.67 4.00
CA MET A 285 -0.96 13.49 4.23
C MET A 285 -1.11 13.92 5.69
N LEU A 286 -0.70 13.06 6.63
CA LEU A 286 -0.67 13.41 8.05
C LEU A 286 0.41 14.47 8.33
N ALA A 287 1.56 14.40 7.68
CA ALA A 287 2.61 15.40 7.78
C ALA A 287 2.14 16.78 7.33
N GLU A 288 1.41 16.87 6.22
CA GLU A 288 0.77 18.11 5.77
C GLU A 288 -0.11 18.71 6.88
N MET A 289 -1.02 17.91 7.44
CA MET A 289 -1.91 18.35 8.52
C MET A 289 -1.13 18.80 9.76
N MET A 290 -0.11 18.05 10.18
CA MET A 290 0.70 18.36 11.36
C MET A 290 1.52 19.64 11.18
N SER A 291 1.92 19.95 9.95
CA SER A 291 2.59 21.21 9.59
C SER A 291 1.62 22.39 9.40
N GLY A 292 0.31 22.18 9.54
CA GLY A 292 -0.73 23.22 9.49
C GLY A 292 -1.49 23.29 8.17
N TYR A 293 -1.27 22.36 7.25
CA TYR A 293 -1.86 22.31 5.91
C TYR A 293 -2.83 21.15 5.78
N THR A 294 -4.01 21.24 6.41
CA THR A 294 -4.94 20.11 6.50
C THR A 294 -5.65 19.82 5.16
N PRO A 295 -5.58 18.58 4.63
CA PRO A 295 -6.17 18.22 3.34
C PRO A 295 -7.67 17.89 3.41
N ILE A 296 -8.49 18.83 3.93
CA ILE A 296 -9.94 18.63 4.16
C ILE A 296 -10.68 18.18 2.89
N ASN A 297 -10.43 18.84 1.76
CA ASN A 297 -11.15 18.56 0.52
C ASN A 297 -10.93 17.11 0.05
N ILE A 298 -9.74 16.57 0.30
CA ILE A 298 -9.37 15.20 -0.11
C ILE A 298 -10.08 14.17 0.79
N ALA A 299 -10.15 14.44 2.10
CA ALA A 299 -10.94 13.64 3.04
C ALA A 299 -12.44 13.62 2.67
N GLU A 300 -13.00 14.75 2.26
CA GLU A 300 -14.41 14.85 1.82
C GLU A 300 -14.72 14.00 0.58
N VAL A 301 -13.77 13.90 -0.35
CA VAL A 301 -13.92 13.08 -1.56
C VAL A 301 -14.06 11.60 -1.18
N PHE A 302 -13.22 11.08 -0.29
CA PHE A 302 -13.37 9.71 0.24
C PHE A 302 -14.70 9.53 0.98
N LEU A 303 -15.07 10.45 1.87
CA LEU A 303 -16.31 10.34 2.66
C LEU A 303 -17.58 10.36 1.78
N SER A 304 -17.48 10.85 0.54
CA SER A 304 -18.55 10.79 -0.44
C SER A 304 -18.68 9.41 -1.13
N ASN A 305 -17.60 8.63 -1.17
CA ASN A 305 -17.53 7.29 -1.77
C ASN A 305 -16.60 6.37 -0.96
N PRO A 306 -17.07 5.81 0.17
CA PRO A 306 -16.24 5.06 1.11
C PRO A 306 -16.00 3.58 0.72
N ASP A 307 -16.55 3.11 -0.40
CA ASP A 307 -16.31 1.78 -0.95
C ASP A 307 -15.02 1.76 -1.78
N VAL A 308 -13.93 2.16 -1.14
CA VAL A 308 -12.55 2.19 -1.66
C VAL A 308 -11.72 1.30 -0.76
N GLN A 309 -10.96 0.38 -1.36
CA GLN A 309 -10.11 -0.52 -0.61
C GLN A 309 -8.94 0.24 0.01
N LEU A 310 -8.90 0.28 1.35
CA LEU A 310 -7.87 1.03 2.08
C LEU A 310 -6.46 0.51 1.82
N ASN A 311 -6.26 -0.81 1.80
CA ASN A 311 -4.93 -1.43 1.71
C ASN A 311 -4.48 -1.73 0.26
N THR A 312 -4.84 -0.85 -0.67
CA THR A 312 -4.39 -0.91 -2.07
C THR A 312 -4.23 0.50 -2.61
N TRP A 313 -3.50 0.60 -3.71
CA TRP A 313 -3.46 1.79 -4.55
C TRP A 313 -3.92 1.42 -5.97
N SER A 314 -4.60 2.34 -6.66
CA SER A 314 -5.09 2.11 -8.03
C SER A 314 -3.92 2.11 -9.03
N SER A 315 -3.75 1.05 -9.82
CA SER A 315 -2.66 0.90 -10.80
C SER A 315 -2.95 1.48 -12.20
N LEU A 316 -4.06 2.21 -12.38
CA LEU A 316 -4.45 2.75 -13.67
C LEU A 316 -4.51 4.28 -13.64
N ASN A 317 -3.57 4.91 -14.34
CA ASN A 317 -3.63 6.29 -14.84
C ASN A 317 -5.06 6.86 -14.86
N SER A 318 -5.42 7.77 -13.94
CA SER A 318 -6.31 8.93 -14.18
C SER A 318 -6.91 9.56 -12.91
N GLY A 319 -6.10 10.24 -12.10
CA GLY A 319 -6.54 11.38 -11.26
C GLY A 319 -7.54 11.09 -10.14
N ASN A 320 -8.85 11.01 -10.42
CA ASN A 320 -9.92 11.08 -9.42
C ASN A 320 -9.96 9.92 -8.40
N GLU A 321 -9.55 8.70 -8.81
CA GLU A 321 -9.51 7.55 -7.89
C GLU A 321 -8.36 7.67 -6.88
N SER A 322 -7.20 8.18 -7.29
CA SER A 322 -6.07 8.44 -6.39
C SER A 322 -6.45 9.39 -5.26
N ILE A 323 -7.27 10.42 -5.53
CA ILE A 323 -7.76 11.36 -4.51
C ILE A 323 -8.57 10.64 -3.42
N GLN A 324 -9.37 9.63 -3.78
CA GLN A 324 -10.13 8.86 -2.79
C GLN A 324 -9.20 8.02 -1.91
N HIS A 325 -8.16 7.41 -2.50
CA HIS A 325 -7.15 6.68 -1.74
C HIS A 325 -6.41 7.60 -0.76
N TYR A 326 -5.99 8.79 -1.20
CA TYR A 326 -5.43 9.82 -0.33
C TYR A 326 -6.36 10.16 0.85
N GLY A 327 -7.65 10.35 0.58
CA GLY A 327 -8.63 10.67 1.61
C GLY A 327 -8.84 9.54 2.62
N ALA A 328 -8.91 8.29 2.14
CA ALA A 328 -9.04 7.10 2.98
C ALA A 328 -7.82 6.94 3.91
N SER A 329 -6.62 6.94 3.31
CA SER A 329 -5.34 6.82 4.01
C SER A 329 -5.13 7.93 5.03
N PHE A 330 -5.38 9.19 4.65
CA PHE A 330 -5.28 10.33 5.55
C PHE A 330 -6.21 10.17 6.76
N LEU A 331 -7.50 9.89 6.53
CA LEU A 331 -8.46 9.77 7.63
C LEU A 331 -8.16 8.57 8.53
N PHE A 332 -7.64 7.47 7.97
CA PHE A 332 -7.27 6.30 8.76
C PHE A 332 -6.03 6.58 9.63
N MET A 333 -4.97 7.17 9.06
CA MET A 333 -3.77 7.53 9.82
C MET A 333 -4.05 8.63 10.84
N ASN A 334 -4.89 9.61 10.50
CA ASN A 334 -5.34 10.61 11.46
C ASN A 334 -6.18 9.98 12.58
N TYR A 335 -7.01 8.99 12.28
CA TYR A 335 -7.76 8.25 13.29
C TYR A 335 -6.82 7.49 14.25
N PHE A 336 -5.79 6.83 13.71
CA PHE A 336 -4.74 6.19 14.52
C PHE A 336 -4.07 7.21 15.45
N LEU A 337 -3.68 8.37 14.91
CA LEU A 337 -3.10 9.47 15.70
C LEU A 337 -4.04 9.94 16.83
N ASN A 338 -5.32 10.10 16.55
CA ASN A 338 -6.31 10.54 17.55
C ASN A 338 -6.53 9.48 18.64
N ARG A 339 -6.49 8.20 18.26
CA ARG A 339 -6.71 7.07 19.17
C ARG A 339 -5.52 6.79 20.09
N PHE A 340 -4.30 6.93 19.57
CA PHE A 340 -3.10 6.43 20.25
C PHE A 340 -1.99 7.46 20.45
N GLY A 341 -2.13 8.64 19.86
CA GLY A 341 -1.19 9.75 20.02
C GLY A 341 0.03 9.65 19.12
N GLN A 342 0.82 10.74 19.14
CA GLN A 342 1.95 10.95 18.25
C GLN A 342 3.06 9.91 18.43
N GLU A 343 3.36 9.50 19.66
CA GLU A 343 4.45 8.56 19.92
C GLU A 343 4.21 7.19 19.30
N LEU A 344 2.97 6.67 19.39
CA LEU A 344 2.65 5.39 18.79
C LEU A 344 2.54 5.47 17.28
N THR A 345 2.11 6.63 16.77
CA THR A 345 2.09 6.90 15.32
C THR A 345 3.51 6.91 14.75
N ARG A 346 4.48 7.50 15.46
CA ARG A 346 5.89 7.46 15.09
C ARG A 346 6.42 6.02 15.06
N GLN A 347 6.13 5.22 16.09
CA GLN A 347 6.52 3.82 16.14
C GLN A 347 5.93 2.99 15.00
N LEU A 348 4.71 3.33 14.55
CA LEU A 348 4.08 2.69 13.40
C LEU A 348 4.86 2.92 12.11
N ILE A 349 5.27 4.16 11.88
CA ILE A 349 6.03 4.58 10.69
C ILE A 349 7.46 4.02 10.70
N GLU A 350 8.02 3.77 11.89
CA GLU A 350 9.38 3.21 12.06
C GLU A 350 9.39 1.67 12.10
N HIS A 351 8.24 1.00 11.94
CA HIS A 351 8.15 -0.45 12.08
C HIS A 351 8.60 -1.15 10.80
N ALA A 352 9.31 -2.28 10.93
CA ALA A 352 9.82 -3.04 9.78
C ALA A 352 8.81 -4.05 9.18
N ASP A 353 7.60 -4.09 9.73
CA ASP A 353 6.48 -4.83 9.13
C ASP A 353 5.57 -3.79 8.49
N ASN A 354 4.70 -4.21 7.59
CA ASN A 354 3.99 -3.27 6.74
C ASN A 354 2.47 -3.32 6.98
N GLY A 355 1.79 -2.24 6.61
CA GLY A 355 0.34 -2.19 6.48
C GLY A 355 -0.39 -2.57 7.76
N PHE A 356 -1.34 -3.49 7.67
CA PHE A 356 -2.07 -3.94 8.87
C PHE A 356 -1.22 -4.78 9.83
N SER A 357 -0.14 -5.43 9.34
CA SER A 357 0.72 -6.26 10.18
C SER A 357 1.45 -5.41 11.23
N SER A 358 1.98 -4.25 10.85
CA SER A 358 2.65 -3.33 11.79
C SER A 358 1.69 -2.80 12.85
N ILE A 359 0.45 -2.48 12.48
CA ILE A 359 -0.60 -2.08 13.42
C ILE A 359 -0.85 -3.19 14.45
N ASP A 360 -1.04 -4.43 13.99
CA ASP A 360 -1.26 -5.57 14.89
C ASP A 360 -0.07 -5.79 15.83
N GLN A 361 1.16 -5.73 15.32
CA GLN A 361 2.37 -5.88 16.14
C GLN A 361 2.47 -4.79 17.21
N ILE A 362 2.29 -3.53 16.85
CA ILE A 362 2.48 -2.40 17.76
C ILE A 362 1.40 -2.37 18.84
N LEU A 363 0.14 -2.59 18.48
CA LEU A 363 -0.95 -2.62 19.45
C LEU A 363 -0.78 -3.80 20.43
N ALA A 364 -0.28 -4.95 19.96
CA ALA A 364 0.06 -6.08 20.81
C ALA A 364 1.26 -5.79 21.74
N GLN A 365 2.33 -5.21 21.20
CA GLN A 365 3.54 -4.85 21.97
C GLN A 365 3.22 -3.83 23.08
N GLN A 366 2.39 -2.84 22.79
CA GLN A 366 1.94 -1.85 23.77
C GLN A 366 0.78 -2.33 24.65
N GLN A 367 0.29 -3.56 24.46
CA GLN A 367 -0.81 -4.15 25.23
C GLN A 367 -2.08 -3.28 25.20
N ILE A 368 -2.39 -2.71 24.04
CA ILE A 368 -3.59 -1.88 23.86
C ILE A 368 -4.81 -2.80 23.81
N LEU A 369 -5.67 -2.71 24.82
CA LEU A 369 -6.83 -3.59 24.98
C LEU A 369 -8.14 -2.91 24.56
N ASN A 370 -9.01 -3.68 23.94
CA ASN A 370 -10.40 -3.31 23.72
C ASN A 370 -11.13 -3.32 25.07
N ILE A 371 -11.74 -2.19 25.43
CA ILE A 371 -12.40 -2.01 26.74
C ILE A 371 -13.57 -2.98 26.98
N ASN A 372 -14.23 -3.43 25.91
CA ASN A 372 -15.40 -4.29 26.01
C ASN A 372 -15.02 -5.78 26.10
N THR A 373 -13.94 -6.19 25.43
CA THR A 373 -13.55 -7.61 25.34
C THR A 373 -12.36 -7.96 26.23
N GLY A 374 -11.57 -6.99 26.68
CA GLY A 374 -10.32 -7.19 27.41
C GLY A 374 -9.20 -7.83 26.59
N LYS A 375 -9.38 -8.00 25.28
CA LYS A 375 -8.38 -8.53 24.35
C LYS A 375 -7.62 -7.41 23.67
N THR A 376 -6.42 -7.70 23.18
CA THR A 376 -5.66 -6.78 22.32
C THR A 376 -6.50 -6.32 21.14
N ILE A 377 -6.47 -5.02 20.85
CA ILE A 377 -7.09 -4.44 19.65
C ILE A 377 -6.30 -4.92 18.42
N THR A 378 -7.00 -5.46 17.44
CA THR A 378 -6.43 -5.78 16.12
C THR A 378 -6.58 -4.62 15.14
N SER A 379 -5.81 -4.64 14.06
CA SER A 379 -5.94 -3.79 12.89
C SER A 379 -7.37 -3.78 12.35
N LEU A 380 -8.04 -4.93 12.36
CA LEU A 380 -9.42 -5.09 11.91
C LEU A 380 -10.44 -4.53 12.91
N ASP A 381 -10.18 -4.62 14.21
CA ASP A 381 -10.99 -3.92 15.23
C ASP A 381 -10.89 -2.40 15.05
N LEU A 382 -9.68 -1.89 14.82
CA LEU A 382 -9.43 -0.48 14.57
C LEU A 382 -10.12 -0.01 13.28
N PHE A 383 -10.01 -0.78 12.20
CA PHE A 383 -10.68 -0.51 10.93
C PHE A 383 -12.20 -0.42 11.11
N GLY A 384 -12.81 -1.37 11.81
CA GLY A 384 -14.23 -1.31 12.06
C GLY A 384 -14.65 -0.14 12.94
N ASP A 385 -13.88 0.21 13.98
CA ASP A 385 -14.13 1.43 14.77
C ASP A 385 -14.04 2.70 13.90
N TRP A 386 -13.09 2.77 12.97
CA TRP A 386 -12.92 3.87 12.02
C TRP A 386 -14.12 4.02 11.08
N LEU A 387 -14.67 2.91 10.58
CA LEU A 387 -15.92 2.95 9.79
C LEU A 387 -17.08 3.57 10.60
N VAL A 388 -17.19 3.24 11.88
CA VAL A 388 -18.20 3.85 12.75
C VAL A 388 -17.91 5.33 12.98
N ALA A 389 -16.65 5.70 13.17
CA ALA A 389 -16.23 7.10 13.35
C ALA A 389 -16.59 7.97 12.15
N ASN A 390 -16.40 7.47 10.93
CA ASN A 390 -16.77 8.17 9.70
C ASN A 390 -18.30 8.40 9.56
N TYR A 391 -19.11 7.55 10.16
CA TYR A 391 -20.57 7.69 10.14
C TYR A 391 -21.11 8.57 11.29
N ILE A 392 -20.61 8.40 12.51
CA ILE A 392 -21.07 9.12 13.69
C ILE A 392 -20.48 10.54 13.75
N GLY A 393 -19.15 10.65 13.58
CA GLY A 393 -18.42 11.92 13.59
C GLY A 393 -18.53 12.71 14.89
N ASP A 394 -18.67 12.05 16.05
CA ASP A 394 -18.87 12.71 17.35
C ASP A 394 -18.01 12.05 18.45
N THR A 395 -16.98 12.76 18.89
CA THR A 395 -16.04 12.32 19.93
C THR A 395 -16.67 12.26 21.33
N LYS A 396 -17.92 12.69 21.53
CA LYS A 396 -18.63 12.51 22.80
C LYS A 396 -19.01 11.05 23.07
N TRP A 397 -19.00 10.21 22.05
CA TRP A 397 -19.32 8.79 22.17
C TRP A 397 -18.10 7.99 22.62
N LEU A 398 -18.32 7.12 23.61
CA LEU A 398 -17.35 6.11 24.09
C LEU A 398 -15.91 6.66 24.23
N ASN A 399 -15.74 7.78 24.92
CA ASN A 399 -14.44 8.43 25.16
C ASN A 399 -13.66 8.80 23.88
N GLY A 400 -14.34 9.32 22.85
CA GLY A 400 -13.68 9.79 21.63
C GLY A 400 -13.65 8.79 20.48
N LEU A 401 -14.14 7.57 20.69
CA LEU A 401 -13.98 6.46 19.75
C LEU A 401 -14.55 6.74 18.36
N TYR A 402 -15.69 7.45 18.27
CA TYR A 402 -16.44 7.56 17.03
C TYR A 402 -16.43 8.97 16.43
N GLY A 403 -15.28 9.64 16.47
CA GLY A 403 -15.04 10.89 15.76
C GLY A 403 -13.56 11.26 15.69
N TYR A 404 -13.30 12.46 15.19
CA TYR A 404 -11.97 13.05 15.08
C TYR A 404 -11.89 14.28 15.97
N GLU A 405 -10.98 14.29 16.94
CA GLU A 405 -10.79 15.43 17.85
C GLU A 405 -10.24 16.64 17.10
N ASN A 406 -9.32 16.41 16.16
CA ASN A 406 -8.68 17.47 15.37
C ASN A 406 -9.45 17.85 14.10
N LEU A 407 -10.51 17.11 13.73
CA LEU A 407 -11.38 17.42 12.59
C LEU A 407 -12.87 17.48 13.01
N PRO A 408 -13.27 18.35 13.97
CA PRO A 408 -14.62 18.32 14.55
C PRO A 408 -15.74 18.71 13.57
N ASN A 409 -15.40 19.27 12.41
CA ASN A 409 -16.36 19.73 11.41
C ASN A 409 -16.31 18.91 10.10
N ILE A 410 -15.54 17.82 10.06
CA ILE A 410 -15.48 16.98 8.87
C ILE A 410 -16.88 16.40 8.57
N PRO A 411 -17.32 16.35 7.30
CA PRO A 411 -18.60 15.73 6.96
C PRO A 411 -18.65 14.27 7.42
N THR A 412 -19.85 13.79 7.72
CA THR A 412 -20.10 12.38 8.02
C THR A 412 -20.61 11.66 6.78
N ILE A 413 -20.31 10.37 6.69
CA ILE A 413 -20.79 9.52 5.60
C ILE A 413 -22.31 9.46 5.59
N LYS A 414 -22.87 9.49 4.38
CA LYS A 414 -24.30 9.23 4.15
C LYS A 414 -24.50 7.77 3.73
N PRO A 415 -25.55 7.10 4.23
CA PRO A 415 -25.89 5.76 3.80
C PRO A 415 -26.09 5.68 2.27
N LYS A 416 -25.42 4.71 1.64
CA LYS A 416 -25.55 4.39 0.21
C LYS A 416 -26.89 3.74 -0.10
N TYR A 417 -27.34 2.86 0.80
CA TYR A 417 -28.61 2.16 0.68
C TYR A 417 -29.52 2.44 1.86
N LYS A 418 -30.83 2.33 1.62
CA LYS A 418 -31.85 2.28 2.65
C LYS A 418 -32.65 1.00 2.48
N ILE A 419 -32.83 0.26 3.57
CA ILE A 419 -33.72 -0.89 3.64
C ILE A 419 -34.89 -0.56 4.55
N ASP A 420 -36.09 -0.98 4.15
CA ASP A 420 -37.32 -0.80 4.91
C ASP A 420 -37.98 -2.15 5.21
N CYS A 421 -39.16 -2.13 5.81
CA CYS A 421 -39.82 -3.36 6.26
C CYS A 421 -40.42 -4.19 5.13
N TYR A 422 -40.34 -3.71 3.89
CA TYR A 422 -40.86 -4.36 2.69
C TYR A 422 -39.75 -4.77 1.73
N SER A 423 -38.59 -4.11 1.79
CA SER A 423 -37.36 -4.42 1.05
C SER A 423 -36.45 -5.33 1.87
N THR A 424 -36.83 -6.60 1.94
CA THR A 424 -36.18 -7.61 2.80
C THR A 424 -34.92 -8.24 2.20
N TYR A 425 -34.45 -7.77 1.04
CA TYR A 425 -33.30 -8.35 0.33
C TYR A 425 -32.49 -7.29 -0.42
N LEU A 426 -31.19 -7.25 -0.17
CA LEU A 426 -30.21 -6.45 -0.88
C LEU A 426 -29.06 -7.36 -1.30
N LYS A 427 -28.67 -7.30 -2.57
CA LYS A 427 -27.45 -7.92 -3.09
C LYS A 427 -26.57 -6.83 -3.69
N SER A 428 -25.38 -6.67 -3.15
CA SER A 428 -24.36 -5.73 -3.63
C SER A 428 -22.97 -6.36 -3.49
N ASN A 429 -21.97 -5.67 -4.02
CA ASN A 429 -20.56 -5.94 -3.77
C ASN A 429 -19.98 -4.77 -2.96
N VAL A 430 -18.89 -5.03 -2.26
CA VAL A 430 -18.08 -4.05 -1.53
C VAL A 430 -16.63 -4.50 -1.66
N HIS A 431 -15.70 -3.56 -1.79
CA HIS A 431 -14.28 -3.88 -1.84
C HIS A 431 -13.79 -4.40 -0.47
N GLN A 432 -12.72 -5.20 -0.47
CA GLN A 432 -12.06 -5.53 0.80
C GLN A 432 -11.58 -4.23 1.45
N TYR A 433 -11.71 -4.10 2.76
CA TYR A 433 -11.32 -2.89 3.48
C TYR A 433 -11.92 -1.58 2.92
N GLY A 434 -13.06 -1.69 2.21
CA GLY A 434 -13.97 -0.59 1.90
C GLY A 434 -15.29 -0.77 2.66
N ALA A 435 -16.23 0.18 2.52
CA ALA A 435 -17.49 0.11 3.24
C ALA A 435 -18.70 0.65 2.46
N ASP A 436 -19.79 -0.12 2.52
CA ASP A 436 -21.13 0.31 2.12
C ASP A 436 -21.99 0.53 3.36
N TYR A 437 -22.53 1.74 3.51
CA TYR A 437 -23.36 2.12 4.65
C TYR A 437 -24.84 1.92 4.31
N ILE A 438 -25.52 1.07 5.08
CA ILE A 438 -26.92 0.69 4.85
C ILE A 438 -27.77 1.18 6.03
N GLU A 439 -28.73 2.05 5.76
CA GLU A 439 -29.67 2.55 6.76
C GLU A 439 -30.90 1.65 6.81
N ASN A 440 -31.22 1.11 7.98
CA ASN A 440 -32.50 0.44 8.20
C ASN A 440 -33.53 1.44 8.73
N ILE A 441 -34.57 1.71 7.94
CA ILE A 441 -35.64 2.66 8.28
C ILE A 441 -36.91 1.97 8.81
N CYS A 442 -36.81 0.71 9.23
CA CYS A 442 -37.90 0.04 9.93
C CYS A 442 -38.17 0.63 11.32
N PRO A 443 -39.43 0.97 11.66
CA PRO A 443 -39.78 1.42 13.00
C PRO A 443 -39.76 0.28 14.04
N GLN A 444 -39.73 -0.98 13.59
CA GLN A 444 -39.67 -2.17 14.44
C GLN A 444 -38.25 -2.70 14.55
N VAL A 445 -37.94 -3.36 15.66
CA VAL A 445 -36.69 -4.12 15.81
C VAL A 445 -36.61 -5.10 14.65
N THR A 446 -35.53 -4.98 13.88
CA THR A 446 -35.32 -5.78 12.67
C THR A 446 -34.09 -6.64 12.87
N THR A 447 -34.19 -7.91 12.47
CA THR A 447 -33.02 -8.78 12.36
C THR A 447 -32.48 -8.70 10.94
N VAL A 448 -31.23 -8.28 10.80
CA VAL A 448 -30.52 -8.31 9.53
C VAL A 448 -29.70 -9.60 9.46
N GLN A 449 -29.81 -10.32 8.34
CA GLN A 449 -28.96 -11.47 8.02
C GLN A 449 -28.05 -11.09 6.87
N PHE A 450 -26.76 -11.34 7.03
CA PHE A 450 -25.74 -11.10 6.01
C PHE A 450 -25.12 -12.42 5.57
N THR A 451 -24.87 -12.56 4.28
CA THR A 451 -24.10 -13.67 3.71
C THR A 451 -23.21 -13.11 2.62
N GLY A 452 -21.92 -13.43 2.67
CA GLY A 452 -20.93 -12.94 1.71
C GLY A 452 -19.75 -13.89 1.59
N SER A 453 -18.85 -13.57 0.66
CA SER A 453 -17.61 -14.32 0.46
C SER A 453 -16.70 -14.18 1.68
N LYS A 454 -16.20 -15.31 2.19
CA LYS A 454 -15.22 -15.32 3.31
C LYS A 454 -13.79 -15.08 2.85
N THR A 455 -13.53 -15.34 1.59
CA THR A 455 -12.21 -15.28 0.96
C THR A 455 -12.38 -14.82 -0.46
N ILE A 456 -11.35 -14.18 -0.99
CA ILE A 456 -11.22 -13.86 -2.41
C ILE A 456 -9.88 -14.38 -2.91
N GLY A 457 -9.70 -14.45 -4.23
CA GLY A 457 -8.39 -14.70 -4.81
C GLY A 457 -7.46 -13.51 -4.57
N VAL A 458 -6.16 -13.77 -4.46
CA VAL A 458 -5.12 -12.73 -4.40
C VAL A 458 -5.00 -11.95 -5.71
N ALA A 459 -5.53 -12.52 -6.80
CA ALA A 459 -5.67 -11.92 -8.12
C ALA A 459 -6.84 -12.57 -8.86
N ASP A 460 -7.30 -11.96 -9.95
CA ASP A 460 -8.28 -12.55 -10.86
C ASP A 460 -7.63 -13.55 -11.82
N VAL A 461 -7.06 -14.62 -11.26
CA VAL A 461 -6.39 -15.70 -11.99
C VAL A 461 -6.58 -17.03 -11.27
N LYS A 462 -6.76 -18.10 -12.03
CA LYS A 462 -6.78 -19.49 -11.54
C LYS A 462 -5.48 -20.19 -11.93
N PRO A 463 -5.02 -21.21 -11.19
CA PRO A 463 -3.88 -22.03 -11.60
C PRO A 463 -4.05 -22.49 -13.05
N HIS A 464 -2.98 -22.47 -13.84
CA HIS A 464 -3.02 -22.91 -15.22
C HIS A 464 -3.39 -24.40 -15.28
N SER A 465 -2.80 -25.20 -14.38
CA SER A 465 -3.16 -26.58 -14.17
C SER A 465 -3.23 -26.94 -12.68
N GLY A 466 -3.82 -28.09 -12.35
CA GLY A 466 -3.90 -28.56 -10.96
C GLY A 466 -4.68 -27.62 -10.03
N ASN A 467 -4.21 -27.49 -8.78
CA ASN A 467 -4.89 -26.75 -7.70
C ASN A 467 -4.03 -25.61 -7.12
N TYR A 468 -2.78 -25.49 -7.53
CA TYR A 468 -1.80 -24.57 -6.92
C TYR A 468 -0.95 -23.95 -8.02
N MET A 469 -0.51 -22.73 -7.77
CA MET A 469 0.47 -21.99 -8.57
C MET A 469 1.42 -21.27 -7.62
N PHE A 470 2.60 -20.91 -8.08
CA PHE A 470 3.50 -20.03 -7.33
C PHE A 470 3.09 -18.59 -7.55
N TRP A 471 3.14 -17.77 -6.49
CA TRP A 471 2.83 -16.35 -6.54
C TRP A 471 4.04 -15.56 -6.05
N GLY A 472 4.43 -14.52 -6.79
CA GLY A 472 5.51 -13.59 -6.44
C GLY A 472 5.14 -12.58 -5.35
N ASN A 473 3.94 -12.70 -4.76
CA ASN A 473 3.38 -11.73 -3.83
C ASN A 473 3.03 -10.37 -4.50
N ARG A 474 2.37 -9.49 -3.74
CA ARG A 474 2.05 -8.10 -4.10
C ARG A 474 2.57 -7.21 -2.97
N GLN A 475 3.69 -6.54 -3.19
CA GLN A 475 4.26 -5.61 -2.22
C GLN A 475 5.13 -4.53 -2.89
N ASP A 476 5.16 -3.35 -2.30
CA ASP A 476 6.02 -2.25 -2.74
C ASP A 476 7.45 -2.45 -2.20
N GLY A 477 8.45 -1.99 -2.94
CA GLY A 477 9.85 -2.03 -2.51
C GLY A 477 10.38 -3.41 -2.21
N SER A 478 10.01 -4.44 -2.98
CA SER A 478 10.27 -5.85 -2.64
C SER A 478 11.15 -6.60 -3.66
N ASP A 479 11.80 -7.68 -3.23
CA ASP A 479 12.64 -8.57 -4.07
C ASP A 479 12.34 -10.06 -3.79
N THR A 480 11.27 -10.58 -4.36
CA THR A 480 10.84 -11.96 -4.09
C THR A 480 11.48 -12.97 -5.04
N ILE A 481 11.82 -14.16 -4.52
CA ILE A 481 12.52 -15.20 -5.28
C ILE A 481 11.87 -16.57 -5.18
N LEU A 482 11.87 -17.31 -6.30
CA LEU A 482 11.60 -18.74 -6.36
C LEU A 482 12.79 -19.44 -7.01
N THR A 483 13.60 -20.16 -6.22
CA THR A 483 14.81 -20.84 -6.70
C THR A 483 14.69 -22.36 -6.61
N LYS A 484 15.12 -23.07 -7.66
CA LYS A 484 15.19 -24.55 -7.68
C LYS A 484 16.47 -25.04 -8.35
N LYS A 485 17.05 -26.10 -7.80
CA LYS A 485 18.23 -26.78 -8.37
C LYS A 485 17.82 -27.81 -9.42
N PHE A 486 18.55 -27.85 -10.53
CA PHE A 486 18.42 -28.85 -11.59
C PHE A 486 19.78 -29.47 -11.90
N ASP A 487 19.80 -30.77 -12.16
CA ASP A 487 21.02 -31.49 -12.56
C ASP A 487 20.95 -31.82 -14.05
N LEU A 488 21.70 -31.08 -14.86
CA LEU A 488 21.81 -31.27 -16.30
C LEU A 488 23.09 -32.02 -16.69
N SER A 489 23.83 -32.58 -15.72
CA SER A 489 25.14 -33.21 -15.95
C SER A 489 25.11 -34.41 -16.89
N SER A 490 23.96 -35.07 -17.02
CA SER A 490 23.78 -36.29 -17.81
C SER A 490 23.18 -36.06 -19.21
N VAL A 491 22.84 -34.81 -19.56
CA VAL A 491 22.19 -34.48 -20.83
C VAL A 491 23.08 -33.58 -21.67
N SER A 492 22.92 -33.65 -23.00
CA SER A 492 23.59 -32.78 -23.97
C SER A 492 22.72 -31.62 -24.45
N THR A 493 21.42 -31.68 -24.16
CA THR A 493 20.42 -30.66 -24.53
C THR A 493 19.41 -30.55 -23.41
N ALA A 494 18.90 -29.35 -23.18
CA ALA A 494 17.87 -29.09 -22.17
C ALA A 494 16.96 -27.96 -22.64
N THR A 495 15.66 -28.09 -22.38
CA THR A 495 14.65 -27.07 -22.67
C THR A 495 13.84 -26.83 -21.43
N LEU A 496 13.76 -25.59 -20.99
CA LEU A 496 12.92 -25.18 -19.88
C LEU A 496 11.54 -24.82 -20.41
N ASN A 497 10.50 -25.46 -19.88
CA ASN A 497 9.12 -25.05 -20.13
C ASN A 497 8.45 -24.61 -18.82
N TYR A 498 7.62 -23.58 -18.88
CA TYR A 498 6.73 -23.18 -17.79
C TYR A 498 5.58 -22.35 -18.33
N TRP A 499 4.56 -22.15 -17.50
CA TRP A 499 3.51 -21.17 -17.74
C TRP A 499 3.70 -19.98 -16.80
N ALA A 500 3.49 -18.78 -17.33
CA ALA A 500 3.59 -17.53 -16.58
C ALA A 500 2.38 -16.64 -16.87
N TRP A 501 1.86 -16.01 -15.84
CA TRP A 501 0.89 -14.92 -15.89
C TRP A 501 1.48 -13.77 -15.08
N TRP A 502 1.40 -12.54 -15.55
CA TRP A 502 1.90 -11.40 -14.78
C TRP A 502 1.08 -10.14 -15.06
N ASN A 503 0.93 -9.33 -14.01
CA ASN A 503 0.40 -7.97 -14.05
C ASN A 503 1.34 -7.14 -13.19
N LEU A 504 2.22 -6.39 -13.86
CA LEU A 504 3.31 -5.63 -13.27
C LEU A 504 3.14 -4.17 -13.64
N GLU A 505 3.57 -3.26 -12.77
CA GLU A 505 3.59 -1.84 -13.09
C GLU A 505 4.46 -1.57 -14.33
N ASN A 506 3.88 -0.90 -15.33
CA ASN A 506 4.56 -0.62 -16.59
C ASN A 506 5.79 0.26 -16.34
N ASN A 507 6.92 -0.05 -16.97
CA ASN A 507 8.21 0.62 -16.80
C ASN A 507 8.91 0.51 -15.43
N TYR A 508 8.23 0.16 -14.34
CA TYR A 508 8.80 0.20 -12.98
C TYR A 508 9.10 -1.18 -12.39
N ASP A 509 8.12 -2.08 -12.43
CA ASP A 509 8.19 -3.43 -11.87
C ASP A 509 8.70 -4.45 -12.89
N TYR A 510 9.62 -5.33 -12.50
CA TYR A 510 10.16 -6.36 -13.40
C TYR A 510 10.31 -7.72 -12.74
N ALA A 511 9.99 -8.76 -13.50
CA ALA A 511 10.32 -10.14 -13.14
C ALA A 511 11.34 -10.74 -14.11
N TYR A 512 12.31 -11.48 -13.58
CA TYR A 512 13.45 -12.02 -14.31
C TYR A 512 13.53 -13.54 -14.21
N LEU A 513 14.00 -14.17 -15.29
CA LEU A 513 14.45 -15.55 -15.29
C LEU A 513 15.97 -15.57 -15.19
N LEU A 514 16.50 -16.19 -14.15
CA LEU A 514 17.93 -16.20 -13.84
C LEU A 514 18.46 -17.64 -13.75
N ILE A 515 19.67 -17.88 -14.28
CA ILE A 515 20.39 -19.14 -14.10
C ILE A 515 21.76 -18.90 -13.47
N SER A 516 22.11 -19.73 -12.49
CA SER A 516 23.44 -19.77 -11.88
C SER A 516 24.09 -21.14 -12.04
N THR A 517 25.39 -21.14 -12.36
CA THR A 517 26.22 -22.36 -12.46
C THR A 517 27.24 -22.50 -11.33
N ASP A 518 27.22 -21.59 -10.35
CA ASP A 518 28.23 -21.47 -9.28
C ASP A 518 27.61 -21.41 -7.88
N ASN A 519 26.48 -22.10 -7.71
CA ASN A 519 25.68 -22.16 -6.48
C ASN A 519 25.14 -20.78 -6.04
N GLY A 520 24.80 -19.91 -6.99
CA GLY A 520 24.12 -18.64 -6.74
C GLY A 520 25.06 -17.48 -6.41
N GLN A 521 26.37 -17.63 -6.67
CA GLN A 521 27.34 -16.53 -6.52
C GLN A 521 27.15 -15.50 -7.64
N ASN A 522 26.93 -15.96 -8.87
CA ASN A 522 26.60 -15.12 -10.02
C ASN A 522 25.34 -15.65 -10.72
N TRP A 523 24.58 -14.74 -11.33
CA TRP A 523 23.34 -15.01 -12.03
C TRP A 523 23.39 -14.46 -13.45
N GLU A 524 23.02 -15.28 -14.43
CA GLU A 524 22.82 -14.90 -15.82
C GLU A 524 21.35 -14.65 -16.08
N ILE A 525 21.00 -13.47 -16.60
CA ILE A 525 19.64 -13.17 -17.05
C ILE A 525 19.37 -13.92 -18.36
N ILE A 526 18.29 -14.68 -18.40
CA ILE A 526 17.88 -15.46 -19.56
C ILE A 526 16.89 -14.66 -20.41
N GLU A 527 17.17 -14.58 -21.71
CA GLU A 527 16.27 -13.96 -22.68
C GLU A 527 15.04 -14.84 -22.91
N THR A 528 13.92 -14.47 -22.31
CA THR A 528 12.61 -15.12 -22.47
C THR A 528 11.86 -14.58 -23.70
N PRO A 529 11.07 -15.41 -24.40
CA PRO A 529 10.31 -14.97 -25.59
C PRO A 529 9.42 -13.74 -25.40
N ASN A 530 8.88 -13.52 -24.20
CA ASN A 530 7.96 -12.41 -23.90
C ASN A 530 8.55 -11.36 -22.95
N GLY A 531 9.87 -11.34 -22.77
CA GLY A 531 10.56 -10.29 -22.02
C GLY A 531 10.90 -9.06 -22.88
N THR A 532 11.46 -8.05 -22.24
CA THR A 532 11.89 -6.79 -22.86
C THR A 532 13.16 -6.27 -22.19
N ASN A 533 13.99 -5.57 -22.97
CA ASN A 533 15.13 -4.79 -22.48
C ASN A 533 14.85 -3.28 -22.43
N THR A 534 13.59 -2.88 -22.61
CA THR A 534 13.17 -1.48 -22.49
C THR A 534 13.43 -0.98 -21.08
N ASN A 535 14.09 0.17 -20.94
CA ASN A 535 14.49 0.71 -19.65
C ASN A 535 14.28 2.24 -19.59
N ILE A 536 13.02 2.65 -19.70
CA ILE A 536 12.62 4.07 -19.72
C ILE A 536 12.87 4.74 -18.36
N SER A 537 12.35 4.15 -17.28
CA SER A 537 12.47 4.65 -15.90
C SER A 537 13.88 4.52 -15.31
N GLY A 538 14.66 3.54 -15.77
CA GLY A 538 15.93 3.14 -15.13
C GLY A 538 15.85 1.84 -14.34
N ASN A 539 14.66 1.34 -14.04
CA ASN A 539 14.45 0.19 -13.16
C ASN A 539 14.77 -1.17 -13.80
N ASN A 540 14.83 -1.28 -15.14
CA ASN A 540 15.13 -2.56 -15.78
C ASN A 540 16.63 -2.91 -15.69
N LEU A 541 16.92 -4.10 -15.18
CA LEU A 541 18.26 -4.63 -14.97
C LEU A 541 18.80 -5.42 -16.18
N GLY A 542 17.97 -5.69 -17.19
CA GLY A 542 18.37 -6.44 -18.36
C GLY A 542 17.18 -6.90 -19.20
N TRP A 543 16.99 -8.21 -19.33
CA TRP A 543 15.85 -8.80 -20.02
C TRP A 543 14.82 -9.33 -19.02
N GLY A 544 13.69 -8.64 -18.89
CA GLY A 544 12.67 -8.97 -17.88
C GLY A 544 11.25 -8.88 -18.43
N TYR A 545 10.32 -9.50 -17.71
CA TYR A 545 8.88 -9.30 -17.88
C TYR A 545 8.48 -7.95 -17.29
N ASN A 546 7.63 -7.21 -17.99
CA ASN A 546 7.04 -5.94 -17.55
C ASN A 546 5.61 -5.85 -18.09
N ASN A 547 4.79 -4.96 -17.51
CA ASN A 547 3.40 -4.73 -17.90
C ASN A 547 2.55 -6.02 -17.78
N ASN A 548 1.52 -6.21 -18.60
CA ASN A 548 0.63 -7.37 -18.58
C ASN A 548 1.09 -8.50 -19.50
N SER A 549 0.99 -9.74 -19.03
CA SER A 549 1.20 -10.93 -19.86
C SER A 549 0.22 -10.99 -21.03
N GLY A 550 0.73 -11.24 -22.24
CA GLY A 550 -0.04 -11.20 -23.48
C GLY A 550 -0.31 -9.79 -24.04
N GLY A 551 0.18 -8.73 -23.39
CA GLY A 551 0.19 -7.36 -23.92
C GLY A 551 -1.18 -6.67 -24.00
N GLY A 552 -2.23 -7.28 -23.46
CA GLY A 552 -3.58 -6.71 -23.38
C GLY A 552 -3.86 -6.02 -22.04
N GLN A 553 -5.03 -5.39 -21.94
CA GLN A 553 -5.50 -4.80 -20.68
C GLN A 553 -5.76 -5.85 -19.60
N THR A 554 -6.10 -7.08 -20.02
CA THR A 554 -6.28 -8.22 -19.14
C THR A 554 -5.13 -9.22 -19.37
N PRO A 555 -4.34 -9.54 -18.35
CA PRO A 555 -3.26 -10.52 -18.44
C PRO A 555 -3.77 -11.94 -18.69
N ILE A 556 -3.00 -12.73 -19.44
CA ILE A 556 -3.30 -14.13 -19.78
C ILE A 556 -2.13 -15.06 -19.45
N TRP A 557 -2.41 -16.35 -19.27
CA TRP A 557 -1.36 -17.37 -19.14
C TRP A 557 -0.60 -17.50 -20.47
N ILE A 558 0.72 -17.36 -20.41
CA ILE A 558 1.65 -17.52 -21.53
C ILE A 558 2.53 -18.73 -21.26
N ARG A 559 2.68 -19.61 -22.26
CA ARG A 559 3.65 -20.70 -22.20
C ARG A 559 4.99 -20.23 -22.69
N GLU A 560 6.00 -20.38 -21.86
CA GLU A 560 7.39 -20.12 -22.20
C GLU A 560 8.13 -21.43 -22.48
N SER A 561 9.02 -21.38 -23.46
CA SER A 561 9.86 -22.51 -23.88
C SER A 561 11.22 -22.00 -24.31
N ILE A 562 12.23 -22.20 -23.47
CA ILE A 562 13.57 -21.65 -23.66
C ILE A 562 14.59 -22.79 -23.81
N ASP A 563 15.44 -22.69 -24.83
CA ASP A 563 16.60 -23.57 -24.97
C ASP A 563 17.68 -23.17 -23.96
N ILE A 564 17.98 -24.06 -23.02
CA ILE A 564 19.01 -23.89 -21.99
C ILE A 564 20.15 -24.90 -22.19
N SER A 565 20.33 -25.41 -23.42
CA SER A 565 21.36 -26.39 -23.75
C SER A 565 22.79 -25.88 -23.54
N SER A 566 23.01 -24.56 -23.48
CA SER A 566 24.29 -23.95 -23.07
C SER A 566 24.72 -24.32 -21.64
N PHE A 567 23.76 -24.74 -20.80
CA PHE A 567 23.98 -25.20 -19.43
C PHE A 567 24.00 -26.73 -19.29
N ALA A 568 23.83 -27.47 -20.39
CA ALA A 568 23.96 -28.92 -20.40
C ALA A 568 25.34 -29.38 -19.89
N GLY A 569 25.38 -30.50 -19.17
CA GLY A 569 26.60 -30.98 -18.52
C GLY A 569 26.91 -30.33 -17.16
N LYS A 570 26.10 -29.38 -16.69
CA LYS A 570 26.29 -28.67 -15.40
C LYS A 570 25.16 -28.96 -14.41
N GLN A 571 25.40 -28.69 -13.13
CA GLN A 571 24.32 -28.44 -12.17
C GLN A 571 24.01 -26.95 -12.16
N ILE A 572 22.72 -26.61 -12.18
CA ILE A 572 22.28 -25.21 -12.21
C ILE A 572 21.31 -24.91 -11.06
N LEU A 573 21.26 -23.64 -10.67
CA LEU A 573 20.11 -23.05 -9.99
C LEU A 573 19.31 -22.25 -11.02
N LEU A 574 18.02 -22.52 -11.11
CA LEU A 574 17.04 -21.72 -11.83
C LEU A 574 16.32 -20.83 -10.83
N ARG A 575 16.13 -19.56 -11.14
CA ARG A 575 15.40 -18.61 -10.30
C ARG A 575 14.42 -17.77 -11.12
N PHE A 576 13.22 -17.62 -10.59
CA PHE A 576 12.32 -16.51 -10.91
C PHE A 576 12.49 -15.46 -9.82
N GLU A 577 12.66 -14.21 -10.21
CA GLU A 577 12.90 -13.11 -9.28
C GLU A 577 12.02 -11.92 -9.67
N TYR A 578 11.23 -11.39 -8.74
CA TYR A 578 10.32 -10.28 -8.97
C TYR A 578 10.70 -9.10 -8.07
N ILE A 579 11.08 -8.00 -8.71
CA ILE A 579 11.57 -6.79 -8.08
C ILE A 579 10.57 -5.67 -8.35
N THR A 580 10.06 -5.05 -7.28
CA THR A 580 9.13 -3.93 -7.35
C THR A 580 9.79 -2.61 -7.01
N ASP A 581 9.27 -1.49 -7.52
CA ASP A 581 9.78 -0.15 -7.24
C ASP A 581 9.24 0.39 -5.89
N ALA A 582 9.09 1.70 -5.65
CA ALA A 582 8.74 2.23 -4.33
C ALA A 582 7.23 2.29 -4.03
N ALA A 583 6.36 2.22 -5.05
CA ALA A 583 4.93 2.42 -4.87
C ALA A 583 4.14 1.79 -6.03
N VAL A 584 2.82 1.67 -5.86
CA VAL A 584 1.91 1.16 -6.91
C VAL A 584 2.27 -0.25 -7.39
N ASN A 585 1.93 -1.24 -6.57
CA ASN A 585 2.00 -2.63 -7.00
C ASN A 585 0.70 -3.13 -7.66
N SER A 586 0.88 -4.00 -8.66
CA SER A 586 -0.18 -4.84 -9.22
C SER A 586 -0.16 -6.24 -8.58
N PRO A 587 -1.07 -7.18 -8.92
CA PRO A 587 -1.08 -8.49 -8.28
C PRO A 587 0.19 -9.34 -8.47
N GLY A 588 1.14 -8.89 -9.29
CA GLY A 588 2.48 -9.48 -9.41
C GLY A 588 2.54 -10.57 -10.47
N ILE A 589 3.39 -11.57 -10.22
CA ILE A 589 3.65 -12.70 -11.14
C ILE A 589 3.17 -14.03 -10.56
N PHE A 590 2.64 -14.89 -11.43
CA PHE A 590 2.24 -16.26 -11.13
C PHE A 590 2.93 -17.23 -12.08
N ILE A 591 3.49 -18.32 -11.55
CA ILE A 591 4.23 -19.33 -12.30
C ILE A 591 3.63 -20.71 -12.06
N ASP A 592 3.51 -21.51 -13.11
CA ASP A 592 2.97 -22.87 -13.05
C ASP A 592 3.67 -23.82 -14.02
N ASP A 593 3.49 -25.14 -13.83
CA ASP A 593 3.89 -26.20 -14.77
C ASP A 593 5.38 -26.17 -15.22
N ILE A 594 6.31 -25.90 -14.29
CA ILE A 594 7.76 -25.88 -14.56
C ILE A 594 8.28 -27.30 -14.87
N SER A 595 8.90 -27.52 -16.05
CA SER A 595 9.46 -28.82 -16.46
C SER A 595 10.81 -28.72 -17.17
#